data_AF-A0A6J7S651-F1
#
_entry.id   AF-A0A6J7S651-F1
#
_cell.length_a   1.000
_cell.length_b   1.000
_cell.length_c   1.000
_cell.angle_alpha   90.00
_cell.angle_beta   90.00
_cell.angle_gamma   90.00
#
_symmetry.space_group_name_H-M   'P 1'
#
loop_
_entity.id
_entity.type
_entity.pdbx_description
1 polymer ?
#
loop_
_entity_poly.entity_id
_entity_poly.type
_entity_poly.pdbx_seq_one_letter_code
_entity_poly.pdbx_strand_id
1 'polypeptide(L)'
;MLIISGIITFDPAKQAEFIALTLPLVEATLAESGNITYGFFFDGTDPGRVRAYEEWESEDAIASHMGTAHMGTFLEGMASVGVTGAELHQHVVAESTRIMYLPCPAQVAALRPAPAHCSGSCSLNAVE
;
A
#
# COMPACT_ATOMS: atom_id res chain seq x y z
N MET A 1 1.21 11.79 9.67
CA MET A 1 0.49 10.96 8.69
C MET A 1 -0.92 10.74 9.18
N LEU A 2 -1.82 10.44 8.26
CA LEU A 2 -3.21 10.11 8.53
C LEU A 2 -3.44 8.65 8.16
N ILE A 3 -4.28 7.97 8.92
CA ILE A 3 -4.78 6.64 8.56
C ILE A 3 -6.27 6.77 8.32
N ILE A 4 -6.75 6.30 7.18
CA ILE A 4 -8.17 6.04 6.97
C ILE A 4 -8.35 4.52 7.06
N SER A 5 -9.23 4.06 7.93
CA SER A 5 -9.57 2.65 7.94
C SER A 5 -10.99 2.36 8.37
N GLY A 6 -11.57 1.34 7.78
CA GLY A 6 -12.96 0.98 8.04
C GLY A 6 -13.36 -0.35 7.46
N ILE A 7 -14.59 -0.73 7.73
CA ILE A 7 -15.19 -1.95 7.20
C ILE A 7 -16.23 -1.56 6.15
N ILE A 8 -16.18 -2.26 5.03
CA ILE A 8 -17.23 -2.26 4.01
C ILE A 8 -17.83 -3.66 4.02
N THR A 9 -19.16 -3.72 4.12
CA THR A 9 -19.95 -4.96 4.00
C THR A 9 -20.63 -4.99 2.64
N PHE A 10 -20.64 -6.15 2.00
CA PHE A 10 -21.21 -6.35 0.66
C PHE A 10 -21.76 -7.79 0.54
N ASP A 11 -22.48 -8.06 -0.55
CA ASP A 11 -22.95 -9.41 -0.85
C ASP A 11 -21.75 -10.37 -1.08
N PRO A 12 -21.55 -11.41 -0.25
CA PRO A 12 -20.42 -12.33 -0.42
C PRO A 12 -20.41 -13.03 -1.79
N ALA A 13 -21.57 -13.17 -2.45
CA ALA A 13 -21.64 -13.73 -3.80
C ALA A 13 -21.02 -12.80 -4.87
N LYS A 14 -20.76 -11.53 -4.52
CA LYS A 14 -20.21 -10.48 -5.39
C LYS A 14 -18.74 -10.18 -5.14
N GLN A 15 -18.02 -11.04 -4.42
CA GLN A 15 -16.62 -10.81 -4.06
C GLN A 15 -15.72 -10.62 -5.30
N ALA A 16 -15.90 -11.42 -6.35
CA ALA A 16 -15.11 -11.30 -7.56
C ALA A 16 -15.34 -9.95 -8.27
N GLU A 17 -16.60 -9.50 -8.34
CA GLU A 17 -16.95 -8.18 -8.87
C GLU A 17 -16.41 -7.04 -8.01
N PHE A 18 -16.44 -7.19 -6.67
CA PHE A 18 -15.84 -6.22 -5.75
C PHE A 18 -14.33 -6.07 -5.98
N ILE A 19 -13.61 -7.19 -6.14
CA ILE A 19 -12.18 -7.20 -6.49
C ILE A 19 -11.96 -6.50 -7.83
N ALA A 20 -12.73 -6.87 -8.87
CA ALA A 20 -12.59 -6.27 -10.20
C ALA A 20 -12.85 -4.76 -10.21
N LEU A 21 -13.80 -4.29 -9.39
CA LEU A 21 -14.09 -2.86 -9.22
C LEU A 21 -12.96 -2.12 -8.51
N THR A 22 -12.37 -2.72 -7.47
CA THR A 22 -11.40 -2.03 -6.59
C THR A 22 -9.96 -2.09 -7.08
N LEU A 23 -9.58 -3.09 -7.88
CA LEU A 23 -8.20 -3.21 -8.38
C LEU A 23 -7.72 -1.97 -9.15
N PRO A 24 -8.48 -1.39 -10.11
CA PRO A 24 -8.05 -0.18 -10.82
C PRO A 24 -7.96 1.04 -9.90
N LEU A 25 -8.84 1.14 -8.90
CA LEU A 25 -8.78 2.19 -7.87
C LEU A 25 -7.46 2.06 -7.11
N VAL A 26 -7.17 0.89 -6.55
CA VAL A 26 -5.95 0.65 -5.76
C VAL A 26 -4.69 0.96 -6.55
N GLU A 27 -4.59 0.47 -7.80
CA GLU A 27 -3.43 0.71 -8.66
C GLU A 27 -3.22 2.22 -8.92
N ALA A 28 -4.30 2.95 -9.20
CA ALA A 28 -4.22 4.38 -9.46
C ALA A 28 -3.89 5.19 -8.19
N THR A 29 -4.51 4.86 -7.05
CA THR A 29 -4.28 5.58 -5.79
C THR A 29 -2.87 5.40 -5.27
N LEU A 30 -2.28 4.21 -5.41
CA LEU A 30 -0.88 3.95 -5.00
C LEU A 30 0.14 4.78 -5.80
N ALA A 31 -0.25 5.31 -6.97
CA ALA A 31 0.59 6.19 -7.78
C ALA A 31 0.42 7.68 -7.41
N GLU A 32 -0.51 8.03 -6.51
CA GLU A 32 -0.75 9.40 -6.10
C GLU A 32 0.36 9.95 -5.20
N SER A 33 0.67 11.23 -5.40
CA SER A 33 1.55 11.95 -4.49
C SER A 33 0.92 12.04 -3.11
N GLY A 34 1.66 11.62 -2.08
CA GLY A 34 1.20 11.66 -0.70
C GLY A 34 0.41 10.42 -0.26
N ASN A 35 0.14 9.46 -1.16
CA ASN A 35 -0.31 8.13 -0.75
C ASN A 35 0.91 7.31 -0.27
N ILE A 36 0.79 6.71 0.91
CA ILE A 36 1.83 5.85 1.50
C ILE A 36 1.43 4.38 1.35
N THR A 37 0.17 4.08 1.66
CA THR A 37 -0.45 2.76 1.55
C THR A 37 -1.91 2.95 1.12
N TYR A 38 -2.42 2.07 0.28
CA TYR A 38 -3.84 2.01 -0.07
C TYR A 38 -4.25 0.58 -0.39
N GLY A 39 -5.36 0.11 0.14
CA GLY A 39 -5.83 -1.22 -0.19
C GLY A 39 -7.12 -1.67 0.49
N PHE A 40 -7.63 -2.77 -0.04
CA PHE A 40 -8.78 -3.50 0.49
C PHE A 40 -8.33 -4.89 0.94
N PHE A 41 -8.65 -5.26 2.18
CA PHE A 41 -8.20 -6.48 2.82
C PHE A 41 -9.40 -7.33 3.22
N PHE A 42 -9.59 -8.48 2.56
CA PHE A 42 -10.72 -9.36 2.85
C PHE A 42 -10.60 -9.97 4.24
N ASP A 43 -11.73 -10.04 4.93
CA ASP A 43 -11.83 -10.74 6.20
C ASP A 43 -11.84 -12.26 5.94
N GLY A 44 -10.90 -12.98 6.55
CA GLY A 44 -10.83 -14.44 6.43
C GLY A 44 -11.96 -15.17 7.17
N THR A 45 -12.73 -14.47 8.00
CA THR A 45 -13.84 -15.01 8.78
C THR A 45 -15.22 -14.62 8.26
N ASP A 46 -15.32 -13.62 7.39
CA ASP A 46 -16.56 -13.17 6.76
C ASP A 46 -16.31 -12.74 5.30
N PRO A 47 -16.72 -13.56 4.31
CA PRO A 47 -16.48 -13.27 2.89
C PRO A 47 -17.23 -12.05 2.37
N GLY A 48 -18.24 -11.54 3.11
CA GLY A 48 -18.96 -10.32 2.79
C GLY A 48 -18.36 -9.07 3.43
N ARG A 49 -17.16 -9.17 4.02
CA ARG A 49 -16.46 -8.06 4.68
C ARG A 49 -15.09 -7.81 4.09
N VAL A 50 -14.79 -6.53 3.95
CA VAL A 50 -13.48 -6.06 3.57
C VAL A 50 -13.09 -4.85 4.40
N ARG A 51 -11.81 -4.76 4.77
CA ARG A 51 -11.25 -3.57 5.40
C ARG A 51 -10.65 -2.67 4.33
N ALA A 52 -11.14 -1.43 4.23
CA ALA A 52 -10.39 -0.37 3.58
C ALA A 52 -9.28 0.09 4.54
N TYR A 53 -8.06 0.21 4.05
CA TYR A 53 -6.95 0.75 4.82
C TYR A 53 -6.06 1.61 3.93
N GLU A 54 -5.81 2.82 4.41
CA GLU A 54 -5.10 3.85 3.67
C GLU A 54 -4.19 4.61 4.64
N GLU A 55 -2.99 4.95 4.17
CA GLU A 55 -2.05 5.81 4.87
C GLU A 55 -1.71 6.99 3.96
N TRP A 56 -1.82 8.20 4.50
CA TRP A 56 -1.66 9.44 3.76
C TRP A 56 -0.69 10.38 4.47
N GLU A 57 0.07 11.14 3.69
CA GLU A 57 0.99 12.15 4.23
C GLU A 57 0.25 13.31 4.90
N SER A 58 -0.87 13.77 4.31
CA SER A 58 -1.61 14.97 4.74
C SER A 58 -3.10 14.95 4.37
N GLU A 59 -3.87 15.90 4.93
CA GLU A 59 -5.29 16.11 4.56
C GLU A 59 -5.42 16.61 3.12
N ASP A 60 -4.47 17.40 2.62
CA ASP A 60 -4.47 17.88 1.24
C ASP A 60 -4.33 16.73 0.22
N ALA A 61 -3.55 15.70 0.56
CA ALA A 61 -3.42 14.50 -0.26
C ALA A 61 -4.76 13.75 -0.33
N ILE A 62 -5.44 13.58 0.80
CA ILE A 62 -6.79 12.98 0.85
C ILE A 62 -7.79 13.81 0.06
N ALA A 63 -7.78 15.13 0.22
CA ALA A 63 -8.69 16.02 -0.51
C ALA A 63 -8.47 15.94 -2.03
N SER A 64 -7.21 15.85 -2.46
CA SER A 64 -6.86 15.65 -3.87
C SER A 64 -7.34 14.29 -4.38
N HIS A 65 -7.14 13.23 -3.59
CA HIS A 65 -7.61 11.87 -3.88
C HIS A 65 -9.13 11.81 -4.09
N MET A 66 -9.91 12.49 -3.25
CA MET A 66 -11.37 12.54 -3.38
C MET A 66 -11.86 13.16 -4.71
N GLY A 67 -11.02 13.97 -5.36
CA GLY A 67 -11.34 14.63 -6.63
C GLY A 67 -10.90 13.89 -7.89
N THR A 68 -10.29 12.71 -7.78
CA THR A 68 -9.73 11.99 -8.94
C THR A 68 -10.80 11.27 -9.76
N ALA A 69 -10.48 11.01 -11.03
CA ALA A 69 -11.38 10.28 -11.93
C ALA A 69 -11.59 8.82 -11.52
N HIS A 70 -10.57 8.16 -10.97
CA HIS A 70 -10.68 6.78 -10.50
C HIS A 70 -11.54 6.66 -9.24
N MET A 71 -11.54 7.67 -8.36
CA MET A 71 -12.46 7.74 -7.22
C MET A 71 -13.90 7.89 -7.71
N GLY A 72 -14.16 8.77 -8.68
CA GLY A 72 -15.48 8.89 -9.32
C GLY A 72 -15.97 7.56 -9.92
N THR A 73 -15.11 6.89 -10.69
CA THR A 73 -15.42 5.58 -11.29
C THR A 73 -15.74 4.52 -10.23
N PHE A 74 -14.97 4.50 -9.13
CA PHE A 74 -15.22 3.60 -8.02
C PHE A 74 -16.58 3.86 -7.37
N LEU A 75 -16.87 5.12 -7.02
CA LEU A 75 -18.13 5.49 -6.35
C LEU A 75 -19.36 5.14 -7.21
N GLU A 76 -19.28 5.35 -8.53
CA GLU A 76 -20.33 4.93 -9.47
C GLU A 76 -20.50 3.40 -9.50
N GLY A 77 -19.39 2.66 -9.44
CA GLY A 77 -19.41 1.20 -9.47
C GLY A 77 -19.84 0.52 -8.17
N MET A 78 -19.76 1.19 -7.01
CA MET A 78 -20.10 0.59 -5.70
C MET A 78 -21.52 0.03 -5.65
N ALA A 79 -22.48 0.67 -6.32
CA ALA A 79 -23.87 0.19 -6.37
C ALA A 79 -24.00 -1.18 -7.05
N SER A 80 -23.09 -1.53 -7.97
CA SER A 80 -23.14 -2.77 -8.75
C SER A 80 -22.62 -4.00 -8.00
N VAL A 81 -21.83 -3.80 -6.92
CA VAL A 81 -21.19 -4.88 -6.16
C VAL A 81 -21.91 -5.21 -4.85
N GLY A 82 -23.13 -4.68 -4.68
CA GLY A 82 -23.99 -5.06 -3.55
C GLY A 82 -23.49 -4.59 -2.19
N VAL A 83 -22.86 -3.42 -2.12
CA VAL A 83 -22.46 -2.81 -0.83
C VAL A 83 -23.71 -2.60 0.04
N THR A 84 -23.67 -3.14 1.26
CA THR A 84 -24.75 -3.07 2.26
C THR A 84 -24.43 -2.12 3.41
N GLY A 85 -23.16 -1.74 3.57
CA GLY A 85 -22.71 -0.83 4.62
C GLY A 85 -21.25 -0.45 4.44
N ALA A 86 -20.89 0.74 4.92
CA ALA A 86 -19.52 1.22 4.96
C ALA A 86 -19.35 2.14 6.19
N GLU A 87 -18.34 1.85 7.01
CA GLU A 87 -17.99 2.66 8.17
C GLU A 87 -16.46 2.81 8.22
N LEU A 88 -15.98 4.01 7.87
CA LEU A 88 -14.56 4.37 7.84
C LEU A 88 -14.30 5.50 8.84
N HIS A 89 -13.13 5.43 9.48
CA HIS A 89 -12.63 6.43 10.40
C HIS A 89 -11.30 6.99 9.89
N GLN A 90 -11.13 8.30 10.04
CA GLN A 90 -9.84 8.95 9.91
C GLN A 90 -9.17 9.06 11.28
N HIS A 91 -7.89 8.74 11.34
CA HIS A 91 -7.06 8.83 12.52
C HIS A 91 -5.86 9.74 12.24
N VAL A 92 -5.61 10.66 13.16
CA VAL A 92 -4.36 11.44 13.17
C VAL A 92 -3.32 10.66 13.96
N VAL A 93 -2.24 10.25 13.30
CA VAL A 93 -1.20 9.44 13.94
C VAL A 93 -0.10 10.34 14.49
N ALA A 94 0.01 10.39 15.81
CA ALA A 94 1.06 11.15 16.51
C ALA A 94 2.42 10.43 16.51
N GLU A 95 2.41 9.11 16.67
CA GLU A 95 3.63 8.29 16.70
C GLU A 95 3.39 6.90 16.09
N SER A 96 4.46 6.27 15.63
CA SER A 96 4.43 4.90 15.13
C SER A 96 5.76 4.22 15.42
N THR A 97 5.70 3.02 15.99
CA THR A 97 6.90 2.22 16.30
C THR A 97 6.94 1.00 15.38
N ARG A 98 8.06 0.82 14.68
CA ARG A 98 8.27 -0.38 13.86
C ARG A 98 8.55 -1.58 14.78
N ILE A 99 7.57 -2.48 14.89
CA ILE A 99 7.68 -3.68 15.75
C ILE A 99 8.54 -4.76 15.11
N MET A 100 8.47 -4.94 13.79
CA MET A 100 9.23 -5.95 13.06
C MET A 100 9.64 -5.43 11.69
N TYR A 101 10.87 -5.75 11.29
CA TYR A 101 11.38 -5.53 9.93
C TYR A 101 12.11 -6.79 9.48
N LEU A 102 11.52 -7.49 8.53
CA LEU A 102 12.16 -8.61 7.85
C LEU A 102 12.48 -8.12 6.44
N PRO A 103 13.74 -7.77 6.14
CA PRO A 103 14.08 -7.33 4.80
C PRO A 103 13.81 -8.46 3.80
N CYS A 104 13.27 -8.13 2.63
CA CYS A 104 13.16 -9.10 1.54
C CYS A 104 14.58 -9.58 1.19
N PRO A 105 14.83 -10.90 1.01
CA PRO A 105 16.16 -11.41 0.67
C PRO A 105 16.78 -10.73 -0.56
N ALA A 106 15.94 -10.33 -1.53
CA ALA A 106 16.36 -9.57 -2.72
C ALA A 106 16.87 -8.15 -2.39
N GLN A 107 16.33 -7.49 -1.36
CA GLN A 107 16.76 -6.16 -0.92
C GLN A 107 18.08 -6.20 -0.12
N VAL A 108 18.36 -7.31 0.58
CA VAL A 108 19.62 -7.49 1.33
C VAL A 108 20.84 -7.59 0.40
N ALA A 109 20.68 -8.16 -0.80
CA ALA A 109 21.76 -8.29 -1.78
C ALA A 109 22.27 -6.93 -2.30
N ALA A 110 21.38 -5.94 -2.45
CA ALA A 110 21.71 -4.60 -2.95
C ALA A 110 22.38 -3.69 -1.90
N LEU A 111 22.31 -4.05 -0.62
CA LEU A 111 22.91 -3.29 0.49
C LEU A 111 24.31 -3.79 0.87
N ARG A 112 24.83 -4.82 0.21
CA ARG A 112 26.22 -5.25 0.41
C ARG A 112 27.14 -4.19 -0.19
N PRO A 113 28.09 -3.61 0.59
CA PRO A 113 29.08 -2.73 0.00
C PRO A 113 29.85 -3.49 -1.08
N ALA A 114 30.11 -2.83 -2.21
CA ALA A 114 31.00 -3.36 -3.23
C ALA A 114 32.33 -3.80 -2.58
N PRO A 115 32.94 -4.93 -2.98
CA PRO A 115 34.22 -5.32 -2.45
C PRO A 115 35.18 -4.16 -2.67
N ALA A 116 35.80 -3.67 -1.59
CA ALA A 116 36.81 -2.64 -1.68
C ALA A 116 37.86 -3.10 -2.69
N HIS A 117 37.99 -2.39 -3.80
CA HIS A 117 39.09 -2.61 -4.73
C HIS A 117 40.39 -2.45 -3.93
N CYS A 118 41.10 -3.56 -3.72
CA CYS A 118 42.50 -3.54 -3.27
C CYS A 118 43.31 -2.82 -4.34
N SER A 119 43.44 -1.50 -4.23
CA SER A 119 44.37 -0.68 -5.00
C SER A 119 45.77 -0.75 -4.38
N GLY A 120 46.26 -1.97 -4.14
CA GLY A 120 47.63 -2.23 -3.73
C GLY A 120 48.40 -2.76 -4.91
N SER A 121 49.24 -1.93 -5.52
CA SER A 121 50.23 -2.39 -6.50
C SER A 121 51.12 -3.43 -5.84
N CYS A 122 50.90 -4.71 -6.16
CA CYS A 122 51.78 -5.78 -5.75
C CYS A 122 53.06 -5.67 -6.60
N SER A 123 54.03 -4.87 -6.14
CA SER A 123 55.37 -4.85 -6.70
C SER A 123 56.06 -6.16 -6.33
N LEU A 124 56.08 -7.09 -7.27
CA LEU A 124 56.96 -8.25 -7.25
C LEU A 124 58.42 -7.75 -7.31
N ASN A 125 59.10 -7.73 -6.16
CA ASN A 125 60.55 -7.66 -6.16
C ASN A 125 61.08 -9.05 -6.50
N ALA A 126 61.69 -9.15 -7.67
CA ALA A 126 62.61 -10.22 -8.02
C ALA A 126 63.84 -10.13 -7.11
N VAL A 127 64.22 -11.25 -6.50
CA VAL A 127 65.55 -11.48 -5.96
C VAL A 127 65.99 -12.86 -6.45
N GLU A 128 67.21 -12.88 -6.99
CA GLU A 128 67.95 -14.01 -7.55
C GLU A 128 68.06 -15.24 -6.65
#